data_AF-A0AAV6IIR8-F1
#
_entry.id   AF-A0AAV6IIR8-F1
#
_cell.length_a   1.000
_cell.length_b   1.000
_cell.length_c   1.000
_cell.angle_alpha   90.00
_cell.angle_beta   90.00
_cell.angle_gamma   90.00
#
_symmetry.space_group_name_H-M   'P 1'
#
loop_
_entity.id
_entity.type
_entity.pdbx_description
1 polymer ?
#
loop_
_entity_poly.entity_id
_entity_poly.type
_entity_poly.pdbx_seq_one_letter_code
_entity_poly.pdbx_strand_id
1 'polypeptide(L)'
;MIFFFTNLIHLKKKNKGVNPDLPETWKETHYSEKRKCWTDGSETVYKKLKDVQDQAMANGSVPLTDEELSCTVFGPKPGYIRGLGHGPKPSLTKSGQTSQAQLMRDAEEAREETTAVQKKCEEALVEAAQARKNTEQLAETIATMQSQLNFLLQQNGRNMPSNDANCSTNDGDRLVDEDAMEY
;
A
#
# COMPACT_ATOMS: atom_id res chain seq x y z
N MET A 1 21.18 -18.09 13.07
CA MET A 1 20.90 -19.48 13.53
C MET A 1 20.58 -20.45 12.40
N ILE A 2 19.79 -20.10 11.38
CA ILE A 2 19.42 -21.03 10.27
C ILE A 2 20.66 -21.51 9.46
N PHE A 3 21.68 -20.65 9.30
CA PHE A 3 22.93 -20.98 8.58
C PHE A 3 23.81 -22.04 9.26
N PHE A 4 23.60 -22.35 10.55
CA PHE A 4 24.31 -23.42 11.24
C PHE A 4 23.81 -24.80 10.81
N PHE A 5 22.49 -24.96 10.75
CA PHE A 5 21.89 -26.27 10.49
C PHE A 5 22.11 -26.76 9.06
N THR A 6 22.11 -25.87 8.07
CA THR A 6 22.36 -26.24 6.67
C THR A 6 23.82 -26.62 6.39
N ASN A 7 24.78 -25.97 7.06
CA ASN A 7 26.21 -26.33 6.98
C ASN A 7 26.55 -27.59 7.80
N LEU A 8 25.86 -27.83 8.93
CA LEU A 8 26.04 -29.03 9.76
C LEU A 8 25.72 -30.33 9.00
N ILE A 9 24.71 -30.31 8.11
CA ILE A 9 24.36 -31.46 7.26
C ILE A 9 25.49 -31.76 6.25
N HIS A 10 26.16 -30.74 5.71
CA HIS A 10 27.28 -30.91 4.79
C HIS A 10 28.55 -31.41 5.51
N LEU A 11 28.82 -30.93 6.73
CA LEU A 11 29.95 -31.39 7.56
C LEU A 11 29.79 -32.86 7.98
N LYS A 12 28.57 -33.29 8.37
CA LYS A 12 28.27 -34.70 8.70
C LYS A 12 28.57 -35.67 7.55
N LYS A 13 28.36 -35.24 6.31
CA LYS A 13 28.64 -36.03 5.10
C LYS A 13 30.14 -36.22 4.86
N LYS A 14 30.98 -35.26 5.27
CA LYS A 14 32.44 -35.30 5.13
C LYS A 14 33.11 -36.18 6.19
N ASN A 15 32.57 -36.23 7.41
CA ASN A 15 33.15 -36.96 8.56
C ASN A 15 32.59 -38.38 8.78
N LYS A 16 32.15 -39.08 7.72
CA LYS A 16 31.71 -40.50 7.76
C LYS A 16 30.72 -40.84 8.89
N GLY A 17 29.88 -39.88 9.30
CA GLY A 17 28.88 -40.08 10.36
C GLY A 17 29.37 -39.89 11.80
N VAL A 18 30.65 -39.56 12.04
CA VAL A 18 31.11 -39.11 13.36
C VAL A 18 30.74 -37.63 13.50
N ASN A 19 29.97 -37.28 14.53
CA ASN A 19 29.67 -35.89 14.85
C ASN A 19 30.96 -35.20 15.31
N PRO A 20 31.51 -34.24 14.55
CA PRO A 20 32.55 -33.37 15.10
C PRO A 20 31.99 -32.60 16.30
N ASP A 21 32.85 -32.40 17.31
CA ASP A 21 32.56 -31.58 18.48
C ASP A 21 32.02 -30.20 18.05
N LEU A 22 31.03 -29.68 18.78
CA LEU A 22 30.35 -28.43 18.42
C LEU A 22 31.30 -27.21 18.22
N PRO A 23 32.33 -26.98 19.07
CA PRO A 23 33.35 -25.95 18.84
C PRO A 23 34.12 -26.13 17.52
N GLU A 24 34.45 -27.36 17.14
CA GLU A 24 35.21 -27.62 15.91
C GLU A 24 34.34 -27.36 14.68
N THR A 25 33.08 -27.79 14.73
CA THR A 25 32.07 -27.47 13.70
C THR A 25 31.90 -25.95 13.55
N TRP A 26 31.87 -25.21 14.66
CA TRP A 26 31.78 -23.76 14.64
C TRP A 26 32.99 -23.12 13.97
N LYS A 27 34.20 -23.58 14.31
CA LYS A 27 35.45 -23.12 13.69
C LYS A 27 35.46 -23.39 12.19
N GLU A 28 35.16 -24.61 11.76
CA GLU A 28 35.15 -24.97 10.34
C GLU A 28 34.19 -24.10 9.50
N THR A 29 33.06 -23.70 10.08
CA THR A 29 32.03 -22.93 9.37
C THR A 29 32.24 -21.42 9.42
N HIS A 30 32.94 -20.91 10.43
CA HIS A 30 33.08 -19.46 10.67
C HIS A 30 34.51 -18.94 10.63
N TYR A 31 35.51 -19.81 10.51
CA TYR A 31 36.89 -19.43 10.25
C TYR A 31 37.23 -19.63 8.77
N SER A 32 37.66 -18.56 8.11
CA SER A 32 38.07 -18.62 6.71
C SER A 32 39.55 -18.92 6.60
N GLU A 33 39.93 -20.15 6.26
CA GLU A 33 41.35 -20.53 6.10
C GLU A 33 42.06 -19.68 5.03
N LYS A 34 41.36 -19.34 3.94
CA LYS A 34 41.90 -18.49 2.86
C LYS A 34 42.25 -17.09 3.34
N ARG A 35 41.45 -16.51 4.23
CA ARG A 35 41.61 -15.13 4.74
C ARG A 35 42.28 -15.09 6.11
N LYS A 36 42.51 -16.26 6.73
CA LYS A 36 43.02 -16.43 8.10
C LYS A 36 42.29 -15.55 9.12
N CYS A 37 40.97 -15.45 8.98
CA CYS A 37 40.15 -14.59 9.83
C CYS A 37 38.81 -15.24 10.16
N TRP A 38 38.27 -14.88 11.31
CA TRP A 38 36.91 -15.22 11.71
C TRP A 38 35.90 -14.36 10.96
N THR A 39 34.72 -14.93 10.72
CA THR A 39 33.53 -14.15 10.41
C THR A 39 33.19 -13.28 11.62
N ASP A 40 32.62 -12.10 11.35
CA ASP A 40 32.30 -11.12 12.39
C ASP A 40 31.59 -11.75 13.60
N GLY A 41 32.01 -11.35 14.80
CA GLY A 41 31.53 -11.89 16.09
C GLY A 41 31.81 -13.36 16.38
N SER A 42 32.28 -14.16 15.42
CA SER A 42 32.32 -15.63 15.55
C SER A 42 33.46 -16.16 16.40
N GLU A 43 34.56 -15.41 16.51
CA GLU A 43 35.67 -15.73 17.40
C GLU A 43 35.22 -15.74 18.87
N THR A 44 34.41 -14.75 19.26
CA THR A 44 33.93 -14.62 20.64
C THR A 44 33.06 -15.81 21.05
N VAL A 45 32.27 -16.30 20.10
CA VAL A 45 31.40 -17.47 20.30
C VAL A 45 32.22 -18.75 20.36
N TYR A 46 33.24 -18.91 19.51
CA TYR A 46 34.15 -20.04 19.58
C TYR A 46 34.86 -20.13 20.93
N LYS A 47 35.38 -19.00 21.43
CA LYS A 47 36.00 -18.91 22.75
C LYS A 47 35.01 -19.32 23.85
N LYS A 48 33.79 -18.79 23.84
CA LYS A 48 32.73 -19.19 24.79
C LYS A 48 32.41 -20.68 24.75
N LEU A 49 32.33 -21.29 23.56
CA LEU A 49 32.11 -22.73 23.42
C LEU A 49 33.24 -23.53 24.08
N LYS A 50 34.50 -23.13 23.90
CA LYS A 50 35.64 -23.78 24.55
C LYS A 50 35.68 -23.55 26.05
N ASP A 51 35.46 -22.32 26.51
CA ASP A 51 35.46 -22.00 27.93
C ASP A 51 34.41 -22.81 28.69
N VAL A 52 33.18 -22.94 28.16
CA VAL A 52 32.12 -23.75 28.78
C VAL A 52 32.47 -25.24 28.77
N GLN A 53 33.06 -25.74 27.68
CA GLN A 53 33.51 -27.13 27.58
C GLN A 53 34.61 -27.44 28.60
N ASP A 54 35.61 -26.58 28.71
CA ASP A 54 36.75 -26.76 29.62
C ASP A 54 36.32 -26.65 31.09
N GLN A 55 35.43 -25.72 31.44
CA GLN A 55 34.86 -25.60 32.78
C GLN A 55 34.08 -26.87 33.18
N ALA A 56 33.34 -27.46 32.25
CA ALA A 56 32.60 -28.69 32.52
C ALA A 56 33.51 -29.89 32.77
N MET A 57 34.62 -29.97 32.03
CA MET A 57 35.64 -31.01 32.24
C MET A 57 36.40 -30.80 33.56
N ALA A 58 36.68 -29.55 33.93
CA ALA A 58 37.37 -29.20 35.18
C ALA A 58 36.55 -29.52 36.44
N ASN A 59 35.22 -29.43 36.35
CA ASN A 59 34.31 -29.75 37.45
C ASN A 59 34.15 -31.26 37.71
N GLY A 60 34.84 -32.12 36.94
CA GLY A 60 34.77 -33.58 37.08
C GLY A 60 33.41 -34.17 36.70
N SER A 61 32.52 -33.38 36.11
CA SER A 61 31.23 -33.82 35.60
C SER A 61 31.37 -34.50 34.24
N VAL A 62 30.35 -35.28 33.85
CA VAL A 62 30.21 -35.83 32.49
C VAL A 62 30.37 -34.68 31.46
N PRO A 63 31.10 -34.88 30.35
CA PRO A 63 31.20 -33.86 29.30
C PRO A 63 29.80 -33.41 28.86
N LEU A 64 29.57 -32.10 28.72
CA LEU A 64 28.29 -31.62 28.19
C LEU A 64 28.03 -32.22 26.82
N THR A 65 26.77 -32.59 26.58
CA THR A 65 26.31 -32.91 25.23
C THR A 65 26.35 -31.66 24.34
N ASP A 66 26.48 -31.85 23.03
CA ASP A 66 26.44 -30.74 22.06
C ASP A 66 25.15 -29.92 22.21
N GLU A 67 24.03 -30.57 22.52
CA GLU A 67 22.75 -29.90 22.78
C GLU A 67 22.84 -28.95 23.98
N GLU A 68 23.34 -29.42 25.12
CA GLU A 68 23.50 -28.63 26.35
C GLU A 68 24.50 -27.49 26.17
N LEU A 69 25.63 -27.76 25.51
CA LEU A 69 26.63 -26.74 25.18
C LEU A 69 26.04 -25.67 24.26
N SER A 70 25.26 -26.08 23.25
CA SER A 70 24.57 -25.14 22.35
C SER A 70 23.57 -24.25 23.09
N CYS A 71 22.77 -24.82 23.99
CA CYS A 71 21.79 -24.04 24.76
C CYS A 71 22.47 -23.07 25.73
N THR A 72 23.62 -23.45 26.28
CA THR A 72 24.39 -22.60 27.20
C THR A 72 25.00 -21.40 26.49
N VAL A 73 25.57 -21.59 25.30
CA VAL A 73 26.26 -20.52 24.56
C VAL A 73 25.30 -19.68 23.72
N PHE A 74 24.32 -20.29 23.06
CA PHE A 74 23.40 -19.61 22.14
C PHE A 74 22.07 -19.22 22.77
N GLY A 75 21.81 -19.67 23.99
CA GLY A 75 20.50 -19.60 24.63
C GLY A 75 19.57 -20.75 24.20
N PRO A 76 18.40 -20.86 24.84
CA PRO A 76 17.43 -21.90 24.53
C PRO A 76 16.99 -21.81 23.06
N LYS A 77 16.97 -22.96 22.37
CA LYS A 77 16.52 -23.03 20.98
C LYS A 77 15.07 -22.52 20.89
N PRO A 78 14.76 -21.55 20.02
CA PRO A 78 13.39 -21.14 19.81
C PRO A 78 12.63 -22.35 19.31
N GLY A 79 11.60 -22.74 20.06
CA GLY A 79 10.95 -23.98 19.75
C GLY A 79 10.30 -23.91 18.37
N TYR A 80 9.55 -22.85 18.04
CA TYR A 80 8.57 -22.94 16.94
C TYR A 80 9.14 -22.71 15.56
N ILE A 81 9.13 -23.76 14.74
CA ILE A 81 9.50 -23.67 13.32
C ILE A 81 8.30 -24.09 12.46
N ARG A 82 7.73 -23.13 11.73
CA ARG A 82 6.57 -23.34 10.85
C ARG A 82 6.85 -24.44 9.83
N GLY A 83 5.97 -25.44 9.74
CA GLY A 83 6.10 -26.57 8.82
C GLY A 83 7.05 -27.68 9.27
N LEU A 84 7.85 -27.48 10.33
CA LEU A 84 8.76 -28.50 10.88
C LEU A 84 8.29 -29.06 12.24
N GLY A 85 7.21 -28.53 12.81
CA GLY A 85 6.55 -29.10 14.00
C GLY A 85 7.34 -29.00 15.30
N HIS A 86 8.50 -28.32 15.30
CA HIS A 86 9.23 -28.04 16.53
C HIS A 86 8.54 -26.86 17.22
N GLY A 87 8.43 -26.86 18.56
CA GLY A 87 8.19 -25.68 19.42
C GLY A 87 6.83 -25.33 20.01
N PRO A 88 6.77 -24.29 20.87
CA PRO A 88 5.50 -23.74 21.34
C PRO A 88 4.68 -23.24 20.16
N LYS A 89 3.63 -23.98 19.82
CA LYS A 89 2.70 -23.61 18.75
C LYS A 89 2.26 -22.15 18.95
N PRO A 90 2.45 -21.25 17.96
CA PRO A 90 2.01 -19.88 18.09
C PRO A 90 0.50 -19.92 18.34
N SER A 91 0.05 -19.17 19.35
CA SER A 91 -1.37 -18.94 19.55
C SER A 91 -1.92 -18.36 18.26
N LEU A 92 -2.98 -18.95 17.72
CA LEU A 92 -3.72 -18.37 16.60
C LEU A 92 -4.11 -16.95 17.03
N THR A 93 -3.45 -15.93 16.49
CA THR A 93 -3.82 -14.54 16.72
C THR A 93 -5.26 -14.35 16.25
N LYS A 94 -6.06 -13.55 16.98
CA LYS A 94 -7.49 -13.29 16.71
C LYS A 94 -7.84 -13.04 15.22
N SER A 95 -6.89 -12.54 14.42
CA SER A 95 -6.98 -12.44 12.96
C SER A 95 -7.32 -13.75 12.23
N GLY A 96 -7.11 -14.91 12.84
CA GLY A 96 -7.46 -16.23 12.28
C GLY A 96 -8.71 -16.86 12.90
N GLN A 97 -9.43 -16.16 13.78
CA GLN A 97 -10.61 -16.69 14.47
C GLN A 97 -11.95 -16.22 13.89
N THR A 98 -11.95 -15.52 12.75
CA THR A 98 -13.20 -15.18 12.07
C THR A 98 -13.80 -16.47 11.50
N SER A 99 -14.96 -16.87 12.01
CA SER A 99 -15.65 -18.05 11.50
C SER A 99 -16.06 -17.81 10.04
N GLN A 100 -16.10 -18.87 9.25
CA GLN A 100 -16.55 -18.79 7.86
C GLN A 100 -17.94 -18.13 7.74
N ALA A 101 -18.82 -18.38 8.71
CA ALA A 101 -20.14 -17.75 8.78
C ALA A 101 -20.08 -16.23 8.96
N GLN A 102 -19.12 -15.71 9.74
CA GLN A 102 -18.95 -14.27 9.89
C GLN A 102 -18.42 -13.64 8.60
N LEU A 103 -17.43 -14.26 7.96
CA LEU A 103 -16.91 -13.79 6.66
C LEU A 103 -17.99 -13.76 5.57
N MET A 104 -18.89 -14.76 5.57
CA MET A 104 -20.01 -14.79 4.61
C MET A 104 -21.03 -13.68 4.88
N ARG A 105 -21.32 -13.38 6.16
CA ARG A 105 -22.20 -12.26 6.51
C ARG A 105 -21.60 -10.92 6.09
N ASP A 106 -20.35 -10.67 6.44
CA ASP A 106 -19.66 -9.42 6.11
C ASP A 106 -19.57 -9.23 4.58
N ALA A 107 -19.35 -10.33 3.83
CA ALA A 107 -19.31 -10.29 2.37
C ALA A 107 -20.69 -10.03 1.74
N GLU A 108 -21.77 -10.53 2.35
CA GLU A 108 -23.13 -10.28 1.87
C GLU A 108 -23.56 -8.84 2.16
N GLU A 109 -23.28 -8.33 3.36
CA GLU A 109 -23.54 -6.94 3.74
C GLU A 109 -22.83 -5.96 2.78
N ALA A 110 -21.55 -6.20 2.49
CA ALA A 110 -20.82 -5.39 1.52
C ALA A 110 -21.42 -5.43 0.10
N ARG A 111 -22.01 -6.57 -0.31
CA ARG A 111 -22.70 -6.68 -1.60
C ARG A 111 -24.03 -5.92 -1.60
N GLU A 112 -24.80 -6.02 -0.53
CA GLU A 112 -26.05 -5.28 -0.39
C GLU A 112 -25.80 -3.76 -0.41
N GLU A 113 -24.77 -3.27 0.29
CA GLU A 113 -24.41 -1.85 0.28
C GLU A 113 -24.01 -1.37 -1.12
N THR A 114 -23.15 -2.12 -1.81
CA THR A 114 -22.70 -1.73 -3.17
C THR A 114 -23.84 -1.70 -4.17
N THR A 115 -24.76 -2.68 -4.13
CA THR A 115 -25.93 -2.71 -5.02
C THR A 115 -26.91 -1.58 -4.70
N ALA A 116 -27.14 -1.27 -3.42
CA ALA A 116 -28.00 -0.17 -3.01
C ALA A 116 -27.44 1.19 -3.46
N VAL A 117 -26.14 1.40 -3.33
CA VAL A 117 -25.47 2.62 -3.80
C VAL A 117 -25.52 2.73 -5.32
N GLN A 118 -25.29 1.63 -6.04
CA GLN A 118 -25.37 1.60 -7.50
C GLN A 118 -26.76 1.99 -8.00
N LYS A 119 -27.81 1.43 -7.40
CA LYS A 119 -29.19 1.76 -7.75
C LYS A 119 -29.51 3.24 -7.53
N LYS A 120 -29.11 3.81 -6.39
CA LYS A 120 -29.30 5.25 -6.10
C LYS A 120 -28.54 6.13 -7.08
N CYS A 121 -27.33 5.73 -7.49
CA CYS A 121 -26.55 6.45 -8.48
C CYS A 121 -27.24 6.45 -9.85
N GLU A 122 -27.79 5.31 -10.26
CA GLU A 122 -28.51 5.17 -11.53
C GLU A 122 -29.81 6.00 -11.54
N GLU A 123 -30.59 5.96 -10.45
CA GLU A 123 -31.78 6.81 -10.29
C GLU A 123 -31.42 8.31 -10.39
N ALA A 124 -30.36 8.74 -9.71
CA ALA A 124 -29.89 10.12 -9.77
C ALA A 124 -29.41 10.54 -11.17
N LEU A 125 -28.78 9.63 -11.93
CA LEU A 125 -28.38 9.89 -13.32
C LEU A 125 -29.57 10.09 -14.25
N VAL A 126 -30.63 9.27 -14.09
CA VAL A 126 -31.86 9.41 -14.88
C VAL A 126 -32.54 10.74 -14.57
N GLU A 127 -32.62 11.12 -13.29
CA GLU A 127 -33.21 12.40 -12.88
C GLU A 127 -32.41 13.59 -13.43
N ALA A 128 -31.08 13.56 -13.31
CA ALA A 128 -30.20 14.59 -13.87
C ALA A 128 -30.33 14.70 -15.39
N ALA A 129 -30.44 13.57 -16.11
CA ALA A 129 -30.65 13.55 -17.54
C ALA A 129 -32.00 14.17 -17.95
N GLN A 130 -33.06 13.91 -17.18
CA GLN A 130 -34.38 14.51 -17.45
C GLN A 130 -34.40 16.01 -17.13
N ALA A 131 -33.80 16.41 -16.01
CA ALA A 131 -33.65 17.82 -15.66
C ALA A 131 -32.90 18.59 -16.76
N ARG A 132 -31.82 18.00 -17.30
CA ARG A 132 -31.07 18.57 -18.41
C ARG A 132 -31.93 18.76 -19.65
N LYS A 133 -32.71 17.75 -20.07
CA LYS A 133 -33.63 17.87 -21.22
C LYS A 133 -34.64 19.00 -21.01
N ASN A 134 -35.21 19.11 -19.80
CA ASN A 134 -36.16 20.17 -19.49
C ASN A 134 -35.51 21.56 -19.58
N THR A 135 -34.26 21.71 -19.10
CA THR A 135 -33.52 22.98 -19.21
C THR A 135 -33.17 23.34 -20.66
N GLU A 136 -32.83 22.36 -21.49
CA GLU A 136 -32.56 22.55 -22.93
C GLU A 136 -33.83 23.02 -23.66
N GLN A 137 -34.97 22.38 -23.41
CA GLN A 137 -36.27 22.81 -23.97
C GLN A 137 -36.65 24.23 -23.53
N LEU A 138 -36.41 24.57 -22.26
CA LEU A 138 -36.65 25.92 -21.76
C LEU A 138 -35.72 26.94 -22.46
N ALA A 139 -34.45 26.61 -22.68
CA ALA A 139 -33.53 27.48 -23.41
C ALA A 139 -33.97 27.69 -24.87
N GLU A 140 -34.44 26.64 -25.55
CA GLU A 140 -34.96 26.72 -26.93
C GLU A 140 -36.21 27.59 -27.02
N THR A 141 -37.14 27.45 -26.07
CA THR A 141 -38.35 28.29 -26.03
C THR A 141 -37.99 29.77 -25.79
N ILE A 142 -37.04 30.05 -24.89
CA ILE A 142 -36.53 31.41 -24.67
C ILE A 142 -35.87 31.98 -25.93
N ALA A 143 -35.02 31.21 -26.61
CA ALA A 143 -34.36 31.64 -27.85
C ALA A 143 -35.39 31.94 -28.96
N THR A 144 -36.43 31.10 -29.06
CA THR A 144 -37.54 31.31 -29.99
C THR A 144 -38.27 32.61 -29.69
N MET A 145 -38.65 32.85 -28.42
CA MET A 145 -39.31 34.09 -28.00
C MET A 145 -38.43 35.33 -28.26
N GLN A 146 -37.13 35.25 -27.98
CA GLN A 146 -36.18 36.33 -28.28
C GLN A 146 -36.14 36.65 -29.77
N SER A 147 -36.14 35.63 -30.64
CA SER A 147 -36.17 35.85 -32.10
C SER A 147 -37.48 36.53 -32.55
N GLN A 148 -38.62 36.14 -31.99
CA GLN A 148 -39.92 36.75 -32.29
C GLN A 148 -39.97 38.21 -31.83
N LEU A 149 -39.47 38.52 -30.64
CA LEU A 149 -39.35 39.89 -30.14
C LEU A 149 -38.43 40.74 -31.02
N ASN A 150 -37.26 40.23 -31.38
CA ASN A 150 -36.32 40.93 -32.27
C ASN A 150 -36.94 41.22 -33.64
N PHE A 151 -37.68 40.26 -34.19
CA PHE A 151 -38.41 40.44 -35.44
C PHE A 151 -39.43 41.58 -35.35
N LEU A 152 -40.25 41.60 -34.30
CA LEU A 152 -41.24 42.67 -34.08
C LEU A 152 -40.58 44.05 -33.85
N LEU A 153 -39.48 44.09 -33.09
CA LEU A 153 -38.70 45.32 -32.90
C LEU A 153 -38.15 45.84 -34.23
N GLN A 154 -37.67 44.95 -35.11
CA GLN A 154 -37.15 45.32 -36.43
C GLN A 154 -38.24 45.78 -37.41
N GLN A 155 -39.45 45.23 -37.34
CA GLN A 155 -40.59 45.71 -38.14
C GLN A 155 -41.01 47.13 -37.75
N ASN A 156 -41.01 47.46 -36.46
CA ASN A 156 -41.34 48.81 -35.98
C ASN A 156 -40.25 49.83 -36.35
N GLY A 157 -38.97 49.44 -36.34
CA GLY A 157 -37.86 50.31 -36.76
C GLY A 157 -37.85 50.63 -38.27
N ARG A 158 -38.43 49.78 -39.12
CA ARG A 158 -38.53 50.01 -40.58
C ARG A 158 -39.73 50.86 -41.00
N ASN A 159 -40.71 51.08 -40.11
CA ASN A 159 -41.95 51.80 -40.43
C ASN A 159 -41.97 53.25 -39.90
N MET A 160 -40.83 53.79 -39.48
CA MET A 160 -40.66 55.24 -39.32
C MET A 160 -40.50 55.85 -40.71
N PRO A 161 -41.41 56.74 -41.17
CA PRO A 161 -41.19 57.47 -42.41
C PRO A 161 -39.90 58.27 -42.30
N SER A 162 -39.03 58.18 -43.31
CA SER A 162 -37.89 59.09 -43.48
C SER A 162 -38.45 60.50 -43.54
N ASN A 163 -38.38 61.21 -42.43
CA ASN A 163 -38.61 62.64 -42.43
C ASN A 163 -37.30 63.26 -42.91
N ASP A 164 -37.18 63.42 -44.22
CA ASP A 164 -36.13 64.20 -44.85
C ASP A 164 -36.37 65.68 -44.52
N ALA A 165 -36.14 66.05 -43.26
CA ALA A 165 -36.12 67.41 -42.78
C ALA A 165 -34.68 67.73 -42.38
N ASN A 166 -33.96 68.25 -43.36
CA ASN A 166 -33.08 69.41 -43.24
C ASN A 166 -32.64 69.77 -41.81
N CYS A 167 -31.41 69.43 -41.43
CA CYS A 167 -30.67 70.27 -40.50
C CYS A 167 -29.17 70.22 -40.82
N SER A 168 -28.68 71.39 -41.16
CA SER A 168 -27.31 71.82 -41.39
C SER A 168 -26.27 71.22 -40.44
N THR A 169 -25.13 70.87 -41.03
CA THR A 169 -23.76 71.16 -40.61
C THR A 169 -23.58 71.69 -39.18
N ASN A 170 -22.77 71.00 -38.38
CA ASN A 170 -21.54 71.58 -37.82
C ASN A 170 -20.58 70.48 -37.37
N ASP A 171 -19.40 70.51 -37.98
CA ASP A 171 -18.19 69.83 -37.55
C ASP A 171 -17.81 70.26 -36.12
N GLY A 172 -17.32 69.29 -35.35
CA GLY A 172 -16.80 69.50 -34.00
C GLY A 172 -16.09 68.25 -33.50
N ASP A 173 -14.83 68.11 -33.89
CA ASP A 173 -13.85 67.19 -33.33
C ASP A 173 -13.96 67.00 -31.81
N ARG A 174 -13.69 65.79 -31.30
CA ARG A 174 -12.41 65.47 -30.61
C ARG A 174 -12.52 64.18 -29.76
N LEU A 175 -11.66 63.24 -30.10
CA LEU A 175 -11.25 62.06 -29.33
C LEU A 175 -10.91 62.38 -27.87
N VAL A 176 -11.39 61.55 -26.94
CA VAL A 176 -10.52 60.94 -25.92
C VAL A 176 -11.13 59.63 -25.43
N ASP A 177 -10.31 58.59 -25.54
CA ASP A 177 -10.44 57.28 -24.91
C ASP A 177 -10.48 57.40 -23.37
N GLU A 178 -11.31 56.60 -22.70
CA GLU A 178 -11.08 56.27 -21.29
C GLU A 178 -11.50 54.81 -21.02
N ASP A 179 -10.47 53.98 -20.87
CA ASP A 179 -10.46 52.69 -20.22
C ASP A 179 -11.10 52.74 -18.82
N ALA A 180 -11.80 51.67 -18.39
CA ALA A 180 -11.55 51.05 -17.07
C ALA A 180 -12.49 49.85 -16.77
N MET A 181 -11.84 48.69 -16.70
CA MET A 181 -11.90 47.67 -15.64
C MET A 181 -13.23 47.00 -15.25
N GLU A 182 -13.41 45.81 -15.83
CA GLU A 182 -13.53 44.50 -15.16
C GLU A 182 -13.41 44.49 -13.62
N TYR A 183 -14.42 43.90 -12.96
CA TYR A 183 -14.30 43.06 -11.76
C TYR A 183 -15.42 42.01 -11.75
#